data_AF-A0A3E0P8V5-F1
#
_entry.id   AF-A0A3E0P8V5-F1
#
_cell.length_a   1.000
_cell.length_b   1.000
_cell.length_c   1.000
_cell.angle_alpha   90.00
_cell.angle_beta   90.00
_cell.angle_gamma   90.00
#
_symmetry.space_group_name_H-M   'P 1'
#
loop_
_entity.id
_entity.type
_entity.pdbx_description
1 polymer ?
#
loop_
_entity_poly.entity_id
_entity_poly.type
_entity_poly.pdbx_seq_one_letter_code
_entity_poly.pdbx_strand_id
1 'polypeptide(L)'
;MAITPDSIGPSVDVALLADSVQAVRGKLFILGGGWDTLWVRNFPARHPSLAIGLRLRIPTSWHSDEVRLSVELQDADGSAIFPQPLTQQIRIPSQTDPETTDLGLVRSFTFNNLVFPREGSYSFVISVDEEPVSRLRFRVRKRSDQS
;
A
#
# COMPACT_ATOMS: atom_id res chain seq x y z
N MET A 1 -1.45 -37.52 2.58
CA MET A 1 -0.73 -36.26 2.86
C MET A 1 -1.75 -35.15 2.78
N ALA A 2 -2.26 -34.68 3.92
CA ALA A 2 -3.23 -33.60 3.94
C ALA A 2 -2.51 -32.31 3.53
N ILE A 3 -3.05 -31.62 2.53
CA ILE A 3 -2.56 -30.31 2.11
C ILE A 3 -2.99 -29.35 3.23
N THR A 4 -2.04 -28.81 3.99
CA THR A 4 -2.34 -27.81 5.01
C THR A 4 -2.90 -26.56 4.30
N PRO A 5 -4.10 -26.06 4.65
CA PRO A 5 -4.75 -24.97 3.91
C PRO A 5 -3.98 -23.64 3.94
N ASP A 6 -3.00 -23.49 4.84
CA ASP A 6 -2.39 -22.21 5.21
C ASP A 6 -0.99 -21.97 4.58
N SER A 7 -0.71 -22.56 3.42
CA SER A 7 0.57 -22.36 2.70
C SER A 7 0.73 -20.98 2.04
N ILE A 8 -0.16 -20.03 2.31
CA ILE A 8 -0.13 -18.71 1.67
C ILE A 8 0.59 -17.77 2.64
N GLY A 9 1.74 -17.23 2.25
CA GLY A 9 2.46 -16.23 3.05
C GLY A 9 1.62 -14.95 3.29
N PRO A 10 2.22 -13.92 3.91
CA PRO A 10 1.60 -12.61 4.08
C PRO A 10 0.89 -12.13 2.83
N SER A 11 -0.35 -11.66 2.98
CA SER A 11 -1.17 -11.22 1.85
C SER A 11 -1.94 -9.94 2.19
N VAL A 12 -2.45 -9.26 1.17
CA VAL A 12 -3.20 -8.00 1.32
C VAL A 12 -4.66 -8.26 0.96
N ASP A 13 -5.55 -8.17 1.96
CA ASP A 13 -7.00 -8.34 1.78
C ASP A 13 -7.63 -7.16 1.05
N VAL A 14 -7.18 -5.97 1.43
CA VAL A 14 -7.64 -4.70 0.87
C VAL A 14 -6.48 -3.73 0.89
N ALA A 15 -6.30 -3.01 -0.21
CA ALA A 15 -5.46 -1.83 -0.30
C ALA A 15 -6.15 -0.81 -1.20
N LEU A 16 -6.05 0.46 -0.84
CA LEU A 16 -6.66 1.55 -1.60
C LEU A 16 -5.84 2.83 -1.51
N LEU A 17 -5.84 3.57 -2.61
CA LEU A 17 -5.30 4.92 -2.69
C LEU A 17 -6.37 5.92 -2.25
N ALA A 18 -5.96 6.94 -1.51
CA ALA A 18 -6.83 8.00 -1.01
C ALA A 18 -6.08 9.32 -0.82
N ASP A 19 -6.83 10.40 -0.60
CA ASP A 19 -6.26 11.71 -0.27
C ASP A 19 -5.68 11.72 1.16
N SER A 20 -6.34 11.03 2.11
CA SER A 20 -5.85 10.84 3.48
C SER A 20 -6.38 9.55 4.10
N VAL A 21 -5.56 8.91 4.95
CA VAL A 21 -5.93 7.70 5.68
C VAL A 21 -5.37 7.76 7.11
N GLN A 22 -6.18 7.34 8.07
CA GLN A 22 -5.75 7.07 9.44
C GLN A 22 -6.07 5.62 9.83
N ALA A 23 -5.06 4.88 10.29
CA ALA A 23 -5.22 3.56 10.90
C ALA A 23 -5.35 3.72 12.42
N VAL A 24 -6.56 3.55 12.96
CA VAL A 24 -6.84 3.74 14.40
C VAL A 24 -7.56 2.52 14.95
N ARG A 25 -6.94 1.86 15.94
CA ARG A 25 -7.52 0.70 16.66
C ARG A 25 -8.10 -0.37 15.73
N GLY A 26 -7.34 -0.75 14.70
CA GLY A 26 -7.75 -1.78 13.74
C GLY A 26 -8.79 -1.33 12.71
N LYS A 27 -9.05 -0.02 12.58
CA LYS A 27 -9.97 0.54 11.57
C LYS A 27 -9.25 1.53 10.66
N LEU A 28 -9.65 1.54 9.39
CA LEU A 28 -9.25 2.57 8.43
C LEU A 28 -10.30 3.68 8.44
N PHE A 29 -9.86 4.91 8.72
CA PHE A 29 -10.61 6.13 8.46
C PHE A 29 -10.04 6.75 7.19
N ILE A 30 -10.87 6.83 6.14
CA ILE A 30 -10.42 7.18 4.79
C ILE A 30 -11.16 8.42 4.33
N LEU A 31 -10.42 9.40 3.81
CA LEU A 31 -10.94 10.60 3.16
C LEU A 31 -10.52 10.58 1.69
N GLY A 32 -11.49 10.69 0.77
CA GLY A 32 -11.23 10.77 -0.67
C GLY A 32 -10.57 9.51 -1.24
N GLY A 33 -11.10 8.31 -0.93
CA GLY A 33 -10.52 7.03 -1.37
C GLY A 33 -11.12 6.46 -2.65
N GLY A 34 -10.37 5.59 -3.31
CA GLY A 34 -10.88 4.73 -4.39
C GLY A 34 -10.80 5.33 -5.79
N TRP A 35 -10.04 6.41 -5.98
CA TRP A 35 -9.77 6.95 -7.30
C TRP A 35 -8.54 6.30 -7.94
N ASP A 36 -8.47 6.35 -9.27
CA ASP A 36 -7.35 5.81 -10.07
C ASP A 36 -6.69 6.87 -10.97
N THR A 37 -7.17 8.11 -10.95
CA THR A 37 -6.68 9.20 -11.80
C THR A 37 -6.49 10.48 -11.00
N LEU A 38 -5.24 10.94 -10.93
CA LEU A 38 -4.85 12.25 -10.40
C LEU A 38 -4.83 13.28 -11.53
N TRP A 39 -5.72 14.28 -11.46
CA TRP A 39 -5.78 15.38 -12.41
C TRP A 39 -4.91 16.56 -11.95
N VAL A 40 -4.02 17.02 -12.83
CA VAL A 40 -3.09 18.12 -12.55
C VAL A 40 -3.21 19.22 -13.60
N ARG A 41 -2.81 20.45 -13.26
CA ARG A 41 -2.89 21.58 -14.21
C ARG A 41 -1.72 21.64 -15.18
N ASN A 42 -0.51 21.35 -14.70
CA ASN A 42 0.72 21.42 -15.47
C ASN A 42 1.75 20.42 -14.93
N PHE A 43 2.78 20.14 -15.73
CA PHE A 43 3.92 19.31 -15.34
C PHE A 43 5.21 20.14 -15.29
N PRO A 44 6.17 19.83 -14.40
CA PRO A 44 6.08 18.82 -13.35
C PRO A 44 5.02 19.18 -12.30
N ALA A 45 4.20 18.20 -11.93
CA ALA A 45 3.11 18.40 -11.00
C ALA A 45 3.57 18.13 -9.56
N ARG A 46 3.38 19.11 -8.68
CA ARG A 46 3.57 18.94 -7.24
C ARG A 46 2.24 18.58 -6.61
N HIS A 47 2.20 17.49 -5.86
CA HIS A 47 1.00 17.05 -5.16
C HIS A 47 1.28 16.94 -3.66
N PRO A 48 0.52 17.63 -2.80
CA PRO A 48 0.88 17.83 -1.41
C PRO A 48 0.92 16.54 -0.59
N SER A 49 -0.08 15.68 -0.75
CA SER A 49 -0.14 14.40 -0.04
C SER A 49 -0.97 13.36 -0.78
N LEU A 50 -0.55 12.10 -0.70
CA LEU A 50 -1.37 10.91 -0.94
C LEU A 50 -1.26 9.96 0.22
N ALA A 51 -2.27 9.14 0.42
CA ALA A 51 -2.25 8.09 1.41
C ALA A 51 -2.71 6.75 0.86
N ILE A 52 -2.17 5.68 1.43
CA ILE A 52 -2.63 4.32 1.20
C ILE A 52 -3.15 3.77 2.50
N GLY A 53 -4.34 3.17 2.45
CA GLY A 53 -4.88 2.35 3.52
C GLY A 53 -4.88 0.90 3.10
N LEU A 54 -4.43 0.01 3.99
CA LEU A 54 -4.43 -1.42 3.70
C LEU A 54 -4.71 -2.28 4.93
N ARG A 55 -5.19 -3.50 4.68
CA ARG A 55 -5.26 -4.59 5.66
C ARG A 55 -4.35 -5.72 5.18
N LEU A 56 -3.31 -5.95 5.96
CA LEU A 56 -2.40 -7.08 5.82
C LEU A 56 -2.98 -8.28 6.58
N ARG A 57 -2.83 -9.47 6.01
CA ARG A 57 -3.19 -10.74 6.62
C ARG A 57 -1.91 -11.56 6.78
N ILE A 58 -1.61 -11.94 8.01
CA ILE A 58 -0.46 -12.76 8.37
C ILE A 58 -0.95 -14.11 8.89
N PRO A 59 -0.58 -15.24 8.27
CA PRO A 59 -0.89 -16.56 8.82
C PRO A 59 -0.25 -16.75 10.20
N THR A 60 -0.93 -17.42 11.12
CA THR A 60 -0.34 -17.77 12.43
C THR A 60 0.81 -18.78 12.32
N SER A 61 0.92 -19.48 11.18
CA SER A 61 2.03 -20.35 10.83
C SER A 61 3.30 -19.60 10.39
N TRP A 62 3.24 -18.27 10.20
CA TRP A 62 4.39 -17.47 9.78
C TRP A 62 5.52 -17.55 10.82
N HIS A 63 6.72 -17.87 10.35
CA HIS A 63 7.82 -18.23 11.23
C HIS A 63 8.49 -17.04 11.95
N SER A 64 8.28 -15.83 11.46
CA SER A 64 8.85 -14.61 12.03
C SER A 64 7.87 -13.93 12.98
N ASP A 65 8.39 -13.34 14.06
CA ASP A 65 7.64 -12.48 14.99
C ASP A 65 7.61 -11.01 14.54
N GLU A 66 8.28 -10.69 13.43
CA GLU A 66 8.30 -9.38 12.80
C GLU A 66 8.23 -9.51 11.27
N VAL A 67 7.56 -8.56 10.62
CA VAL A 67 7.58 -8.40 9.16
C VAL A 67 7.87 -6.95 8.77
N ARG A 68 8.59 -6.79 7.66
CA ARG A 68 8.86 -5.50 7.04
C ARG A 68 7.81 -5.22 5.97
N LEU A 69 6.91 -4.29 6.22
CA LEU A 69 5.97 -3.80 5.22
C LEU A 69 6.56 -2.57 4.53
N SER A 70 6.75 -2.62 3.23
CA SER A 70 7.27 -1.50 2.45
C SER A 70 6.33 -1.11 1.31
N VAL A 71 6.35 0.19 0.96
CA VAL A 71 5.60 0.72 -0.17
C VAL A 71 6.50 1.62 -1.01
N GLU A 72 6.65 1.25 -2.28
CA GLU A 72 7.45 1.97 -3.27
C GLU A 72 6.56 2.60 -4.34
N LEU A 73 6.80 3.87 -4.64
CA LEU A 73 6.18 4.53 -5.79
C LEU A 73 7.06 4.33 -7.03
N GLN A 74 6.50 3.70 -8.07
CA GLN A 74 7.14 3.45 -9.35
C GLN A 74 6.46 4.23 -10.48
N ASP A 75 7.23 4.62 -11.49
CA ASP A 75 6.71 5.15 -12.75
C ASP A 75 6.25 4.04 -13.72
N ALA A 76 5.92 4.44 -14.95
CA ALA A 76 5.44 3.52 -15.99
C ALA A 76 6.48 2.47 -16.41
N ASP A 77 7.77 2.77 -16.22
CA ASP A 77 8.90 1.92 -16.57
C ASP A 77 9.32 1.03 -15.39
N GLY A 78 8.60 1.11 -14.26
CA GLY A 78 8.90 0.39 -13.03
C GLY A 78 10.03 1.02 -12.21
N SER A 79 10.49 2.21 -12.58
CA SER A 79 11.57 2.91 -11.88
C SER A 79 11.04 3.58 -10.61
N ALA A 80 11.77 3.41 -9.50
CA ALA A 80 11.41 4.05 -8.24
C ALA A 80 11.50 5.58 -8.34
N ILE A 81 10.47 6.27 -7.85
CA ILE A 81 10.42 7.74 -7.77
C ILE A 81 11.24 8.28 -6.58
N PHE A 82 11.34 7.49 -5.52
CA PHE A 82 12.12 7.82 -4.31
C PHE A 82 13.35 6.93 -4.19
N PRO A 83 14.44 7.41 -3.56
CA PRO A 83 15.64 6.58 -3.33
C PRO A 83 15.37 5.35 -2.46
N GLN A 84 14.37 5.41 -1.59
CA GLN A 84 13.98 4.33 -0.68
C GLN A 84 12.46 4.27 -0.54
N PRO A 85 11.90 3.06 -0.37
CA PRO A 85 10.47 2.89 -0.08
C PRO A 85 10.13 3.38 1.34
N LEU A 86 8.88 3.79 1.55
CA LEU A 86 8.38 3.99 2.90
C LEU A 86 8.19 2.63 3.56
N THR A 87 8.71 2.48 4.77
CA THR A 87 8.76 1.18 5.45
C THR A 87 8.19 1.26 6.87
N GLN A 88 7.50 0.21 7.28
CA GLN A 88 7.04 -0.01 8.65
C GLN A 88 7.49 -1.39 9.13
N GLN A 89 8.20 -1.41 10.27
CA GLN A 89 8.50 -2.65 11.00
C GLN A 89 7.29 -3.02 11.86
N ILE A 90 6.77 -4.22 11.66
CA ILE A 90 5.53 -4.68 12.29
C ILE A 90 5.83 -5.92 13.12
N ARG A 91 5.73 -5.78 14.43
CA ARG A 91 5.67 -6.95 15.33
C ARG A 91 4.36 -7.67 15.16
N ILE A 92 4.43 -8.97 14.98
CA ILE A 92 3.29 -9.87 14.90
C ILE A 92 2.91 -10.24 16.34
N PRO A 93 1.68 -9.92 16.78
CA PRO A 93 1.23 -10.33 18.11
C PRO A 93 1.23 -11.85 18.22
N SER A 94 1.72 -12.38 19.35
CA SER A 94 1.58 -13.80 19.64
C SER A 94 0.09 -14.16 19.73
N GLN A 95 -0.31 -15.24 19.07
CA GLN A 95 -1.66 -15.75 19.13
C GLN A 95 -1.72 -17.01 20.00
N THR A 96 -2.64 -17.05 20.96
CA THR A 96 -2.83 -18.17 21.89
C THR A 96 -4.07 -18.99 21.59
N ASP A 97 -5.00 -18.43 20.81
CA ASP A 97 -6.21 -19.12 20.38
C ASP A 97 -5.89 -20.10 19.23
N PRO A 98 -6.04 -21.41 19.43
CA PRO A 98 -5.76 -22.42 18.41
C PRO A 98 -6.75 -22.37 17.23
N GLU A 99 -7.89 -21.71 17.36
CA GLU A 99 -8.86 -21.56 16.25
C GLU A 99 -8.47 -20.40 15.30
N THR A 100 -7.55 -19.52 15.70
CA THR A 100 -7.11 -18.42 14.84
C THR A 100 -6.07 -18.88 13.81
N THR A 101 -6.42 -18.79 12.53
CA THR A 101 -5.54 -19.16 11.41
C THR A 101 -4.78 -17.96 10.83
N ASP A 102 -5.30 -16.74 10.96
CA ASP A 102 -4.66 -15.52 10.46
C ASP A 102 -4.87 -14.29 11.37
N LEU A 103 -3.99 -13.31 11.19
CA LEU A 103 -3.99 -12.03 11.90
C LEU A 103 -4.20 -10.89 10.90
N GLY A 104 -5.29 -10.14 11.09
CA GLY A 104 -5.59 -8.94 10.31
C GLY A 104 -4.95 -7.68 10.90
N LEU A 105 -4.05 -7.04 10.17
CA LEU A 105 -3.32 -5.84 10.58
C LEU A 105 -3.64 -4.66 9.65
N VAL A 106 -4.33 -3.67 10.20
CA VAL A 106 -4.64 -2.43 9.48
C VAL A 106 -3.47 -1.45 9.53
N ARG A 107 -3.05 -0.94 8.36
CA ARG A 107 -1.93 0.00 8.21
C ARG A 107 -2.25 1.14 7.25
N SER A 108 -1.52 2.23 7.41
CA SER A 108 -1.60 3.39 6.53
C SER A 108 -0.21 3.94 6.22
N PHE A 109 -0.03 4.41 4.99
CA PHE A 109 1.16 5.12 4.51
C PHE A 109 0.76 6.49 4.00
N THR A 110 1.54 7.52 4.31
CA THR A 110 1.33 8.87 3.80
C THR A 110 2.58 9.34 3.08
N PHE A 111 2.40 9.79 1.84
CA PHE A 111 3.43 10.30 0.97
C PHE A 111 3.23 11.80 0.80
N ASN A 112 4.22 12.59 1.17
CA ASN A 112 4.13 14.05 1.13
C ASN A 112 5.02 14.63 0.03
N ASN A 113 4.62 15.79 -0.49
CA ASN A 113 5.39 16.58 -1.44
C ASN A 113 5.85 15.78 -2.67
N LEU A 114 4.94 14.97 -3.21
CA LEU A 114 5.16 14.15 -4.39
C LEU A 114 5.39 15.04 -5.62
N VAL A 115 6.31 14.63 -6.49
CA VAL A 115 6.57 15.28 -7.77
C VAL A 115 6.37 14.29 -8.90
N PHE A 116 5.45 14.58 -9.80
CA PHE A 116 5.19 13.80 -11.00
C PHE A 116 5.74 14.56 -12.22
N PRO A 117 6.80 14.07 -12.88
CA PRO A 117 7.48 14.83 -13.93
C PRO A 117 6.69 14.91 -15.25
N ARG A 118 5.82 13.93 -15.53
CA ARG A 118 5.10 13.80 -16.80
C ARG A 118 3.74 13.11 -16.60
N GLU A 119 2.89 13.20 -17.61
CA GLU A 119 1.71 12.32 -17.68
C GLU A 119 2.13 10.86 -17.77
N GLY A 120 1.34 9.97 -17.20
CA GLY A 120 1.60 8.54 -17.31
C GLY A 120 0.93 7.69 -16.24
N SER A 121 1.22 6.40 -16.33
CA SER A 121 0.86 5.40 -15.33
C SER A 121 1.89 5.40 -14.21
N TYR A 122 1.41 5.26 -12.99
CA TYR A 122 2.22 5.12 -11.78
C TYR A 122 1.68 3.96 -10.95
N SER A 123 2.53 3.39 -10.11
CA SER A 123 2.13 2.28 -9.25
C SER A 123 2.75 2.40 -7.87
N PHE A 124 1.95 2.15 -6.84
CA PHE A 124 2.48 1.84 -5.52
C PHE A 124 2.62 0.32 -5.40
N VAL A 125 3.85 -0.16 -5.22
CA VAL A 125 4.16 -1.57 -4.98
C VAL A 125 4.26 -1.79 -3.49
N ILE A 126 3.43 -2.68 -2.98
CA ILE A 126 3.39 -3.05 -1.56
C ILE A 126 4.10 -4.39 -1.43
N SER A 127 5.12 -4.44 -0.59
CA SER A 127 5.90 -5.65 -0.35
C SER A 127 5.93 -6.02 1.13
N VAL A 128 6.02 -7.32 1.40
CA VAL A 128 6.31 -7.86 2.73
C VAL A 128 7.64 -8.60 2.64
N ASP A 129 8.59 -8.22 3.49
CA ASP A 129 9.95 -8.78 3.48
C ASP A 129 10.57 -8.80 2.07
N GLU A 130 10.42 -7.68 1.37
CA GLU A 130 10.92 -7.43 0.00
C GLU A 130 10.15 -8.17 -1.11
N GLU A 131 9.26 -9.11 -0.77
CA GLU A 131 8.41 -9.80 -1.73
C GLU A 131 7.17 -8.96 -2.07
N PRO A 132 6.92 -8.58 -3.35
CA PRO A 132 5.74 -7.83 -3.74
C PRO A 132 4.45 -8.65 -3.55
N VAL A 133 3.54 -8.15 -2.71
CA VAL A 133 2.27 -8.81 -2.39
C VAL A 133 1.04 -8.10 -2.98
N SER A 134 1.16 -6.82 -3.33
CA SER A 134 0.08 -6.06 -3.96
C SER A 134 0.60 -4.87 -4.77
N ARG A 135 -0.21 -4.38 -5.71
CA ARG A 135 0.11 -3.22 -6.53
C ARG A 135 -1.13 -2.35 -6.77
N LEU A 136 -1.07 -1.09 -6.34
CA LEU A 136 -2.09 -0.09 -6.62
C LEU A 136 -1.67 0.75 -7.82
N ARG A 137 -2.47 0.76 -8.87
CA ARG A 137 -2.19 1.50 -10.11
C ARG A 137 -3.02 2.76 -10.17
N PHE A 138 -2.41 3.86 -10.61
CA PHE A 138 -3.13 5.10 -10.90
C PHE A 138 -2.48 5.82 -12.09
N ARG A 139 -3.17 6.81 -12.63
CA ARG A 139 -2.70 7.66 -13.72
C ARG A 139 -2.57 9.10 -13.25
N VAL A 140 -1.58 9.81 -13.75
CA VAL A 140 -1.47 11.27 -13.61
C VAL A 140 -1.73 11.89 -14.98
N ARG A 141 -2.74 12.76 -15.07
CA ARG A 141 -3.21 13.36 -16.33
C ARG A 141 -3.32 14.86 -16.22
N LYS A 142 -2.98 15.59 -17.29
CA LYS A 142 -3.30 17.02 -17.37
C LYS A 142 -4.80 17.18 -17.53
N ARG A 143 -5.41 18.08 -16.77
CA ARG A 143 -6.80 18.49 -16.99
C ARG A 143 -6.87 19.18 -18.35
N SER A 144 -7.73 18.69 -19.25
CA SER A 144 -8.08 19.43 -20.46
C SER A 144 -8.97 20.61 -20.05
N ASP A 145 -8.70 21.80 -20.59
CA ASP A 145 -9.54 23.00 -20.43
C ASP A 145 -10.86 22.84 -21.21
N GLN A 146 -11.65 21.82 -20.88
CA GLN A 146 -13.02 21.68 -21.36
C GLN A 146 -13.96 21.87 -20.17
N SER A 147 -14.45 23.11 -20.11
CA SER A 147 -15.57 23.62 -19.31
C SER A 147 -16.87 22.92 -19.68
#